data_AF-A0A8S0GY94-F1
#
_entry.id   AF-A0A8S0GY94-F1
#
_cell.length_a   1.000
_cell.length_b   1.000
_cell.length_c   1.000
_cell.angle_alpha   90.00
_cell.angle_beta   90.00
_cell.angle_gamma   90.00
#
_symmetry.space_group_name_H-M   'P 1'
#
loop_
_entity.id
_entity.type
_entity.pdbx_description
1 polymer ?
#
loop_
_entity_poly.entity_id
_entity_poly.type
_entity_poly.pdbx_seq_one_letter_code
_entity_poly.pdbx_strand_id
1 'polypeptide(L)'
;MANDTDQDFYNRADAVIELANSHIADSSRGKASASLMYANSRFSAWVSACGCRNAQELAAAKQQAVDYFVEEFRLMMEENLTDYIENFELYMGAKQD
;
A
#
# COMPACT_ATOMS: atom_id res chain seq x y z
N MET A 1 0.85 -5.50 -12.28
CA MET A 1 1.60 -6.45 -11.42
C MET A 1 1.34 -7.96 -11.65
N ALA A 2 0.72 -8.40 -12.76
CA ALA A 2 0.24 -9.79 -12.87
C ALA A 2 1.29 -10.90 -13.14
N ASN A 3 2.59 -10.62 -13.20
CA ASN A 3 3.57 -11.61 -13.70
C ASN A 3 4.83 -11.84 -12.85
N ASP A 4 4.94 -11.31 -11.63
CA ASP A 4 6.14 -11.55 -10.79
C ASP A 4 5.89 -11.42 -9.28
N THR A 5 4.79 -11.98 -8.77
CA THR A 5 4.58 -12.13 -7.33
C THR A 5 5.23 -13.43 -6.87
N ASP A 6 6.45 -13.32 -6.32
CA ASP A 6 7.06 -14.43 -5.59
C ASP A 6 6.27 -14.71 -4.30
N GLN A 7 6.43 -15.92 -3.75
CA GLN A 7 5.76 -16.30 -2.49
C GLN A 7 6.09 -15.32 -1.35
N ASP A 8 7.25 -14.66 -1.42
CA ASP A 8 7.71 -13.70 -0.44
C ASP A 8 7.07 -12.31 -0.56
N PHE A 9 6.36 -12.01 -1.65
CA PHE A 9 5.63 -10.75 -1.82
C PHE A 9 4.62 -10.56 -0.68
N TYR A 10 3.80 -11.57 -0.44
CA TYR A 10 2.79 -11.54 0.63
C TYR A 10 3.46 -11.47 2.00
N ASN A 11 4.53 -12.24 2.24
CA ASN A 11 5.30 -12.17 3.48
C ASN A 11 5.81 -10.75 3.78
N ARG A 12 6.29 -10.03 2.76
CA ARG A 12 6.74 -8.63 2.91
C ARG A 12 5.58 -7.67 3.16
N ALA A 13 4.44 -7.85 2.47
CA ALA A 13 3.25 -7.04 2.69
C ALA A 13 2.68 -7.22 4.10
N ASP A 14 2.60 -8.47 4.58
CA ASP A 14 2.12 -8.82 5.91
C ASP A 14 3.00 -8.21 7.00
N ALA A 15 4.32 -8.26 6.86
CA ALA A 15 5.23 -7.62 7.82
C ALA A 15 4.99 -6.10 7.97
N VAL A 16 4.60 -5.42 6.89
CA VAL A 16 4.23 -4.00 6.92
C VAL A 16 2.89 -3.78 7.62
N ILE A 17 1.92 -4.67 7.38
CA ILE A 17 0.61 -4.66 8.04
C ILE A 17 0.77 -4.92 9.55
N GLU A 18 1.59 -5.89 9.95
CA GLU A 18 1.91 -6.19 11.35
C GLU A 18 2.49 -4.97 12.07
N LEU A 19 3.44 -4.28 11.43
CA LEU A 19 4.01 -3.05 11.97
C LEU A 19 2.93 -1.96 12.12
N ALA A 20 2.10 -1.75 11.10
CA ALA A 20 0.99 -0.79 11.17
C ALA A 20 -0.02 -1.14 12.28
N ASN A 21 -0.30 -2.43 12.46
CA ASN A 21 -1.17 -2.94 13.52
C ASN A 21 -0.59 -2.68 14.92
N SER A 22 0.74 -2.83 15.08
CA SER A 22 1.41 -2.54 16.36
C SER A 22 1.22 -1.08 16.80
N HIS A 23 1.10 -0.14 15.86
CA HIS A 23 0.85 1.27 16.16
C HIS A 23 -0.60 1.55 16.57
N ILE A 24 -1.55 0.63 16.37
CA ILE A 24 -2.97 0.86 16.70
C ILE A 24 -3.16 0.98 18.21
N ALA A 25 -2.40 0.23 19.02
CA ALA A 25 -2.52 0.25 20.48
C ALA A 25 -2.28 1.65 21.08
N ASP A 26 -1.30 2.37 20.57
CA ASP A 26 -0.93 3.73 21.01
C ASP A 26 -1.58 4.83 20.16
N SER A 27 -2.40 4.47 19.17
CA SER A 27 -3.05 5.42 18.26
C SER A 27 -4.47 5.00 17.85
N SER A 28 -4.85 5.21 16.59
CA SER A 28 -6.12 4.76 16.05
C SER A 28 -5.91 4.14 14.67
N ARG A 29 -6.83 3.27 14.25
CA ARG A 29 -6.82 2.69 12.88
C ARG A 29 -6.63 3.75 11.80
N GLY A 30 -7.30 4.90 11.93
CA GLY A 30 -7.16 6.01 10.99
C GLY A 30 -5.77 6.66 11.00
N LYS A 31 -5.16 6.85 12.17
CA LYS A 31 -3.80 7.42 12.29
C LYS A 31 -2.74 6.45 11.77
N ALA A 32 -2.86 5.16 12.11
CA ALA A 32 -1.98 4.11 11.61
C ALA A 32 -2.07 4.01 10.07
N SER A 33 -3.28 4.00 9.52
CA SER A 33 -3.52 4.00 8.06
C SER A 33 -2.92 5.23 7.36
N ALA A 34 -3.15 6.43 7.90
CA ALA A 34 -2.56 7.66 7.34
C ALA A 34 -1.02 7.63 7.37
N SER A 35 -0.43 7.11 8.45
CA SER A 35 1.02 6.96 8.59
C SER A 35 1.58 5.96 7.59
N LEU A 36 0.90 4.83 7.38
CA LEU A 36 1.27 3.82 6.41
C LEU A 36 1.21 4.38 4.97
N MET A 37 0.14 5.10 4.62
CA MET A 37 0.01 5.76 3.32
C MET A 37 1.16 6.76 3.09
N TYR A 38 1.48 7.58 4.10
CA TYR A 38 2.58 8.53 4.01
C TYR A 38 3.94 7.81 3.88
N ALA A 39 4.17 6.74 4.63
CA ALA A 39 5.37 5.91 4.52
C ALA A 39 5.53 5.33 3.10
N ASN A 40 4.46 4.76 2.53
CA ASN A 40 4.44 4.27 1.17
C ASN A 40 4.81 5.36 0.16
N SER A 41 4.21 6.56 0.26
CA SER A 41 4.53 7.66 -0.66
C SER A 41 6.02 8.09 -0.61
N ARG A 42 6.64 8.09 0.57
CA ARG A 42 8.08 8.39 0.73
C ARG A 42 8.95 7.29 0.12
N PHE A 43 8.56 6.04 0.31
CA PHE A 43 9.25 4.90 -0.27
C PHE A 43 9.15 4.92 -1.80
N SER A 44 7.96 5.10 -2.36
CA SER A 44 7.73 5.27 -3.80
C SER A 44 8.56 6.40 -4.39
N ALA A 45 8.62 7.56 -3.72
CA ALA A 45 9.45 8.68 -4.18
C ALA A 45 10.95 8.33 -4.22
N TRP A 46 11.44 7.58 -3.23
CA TRP A 46 12.82 7.09 -3.20
C TRP A 46 13.09 6.06 -4.30
N VAL A 47 12.16 5.12 -4.54
CA VAL A 47 12.25 4.15 -5.65
C VAL A 47 12.35 4.87 -7.00
N SER A 48 11.49 5.87 -7.24
CA SER A 48 11.59 6.69 -8.46
C SER A 48 12.93 7.41 -8.57
N ALA A 49 13.41 8.00 -7.47
CA ALA A 49 14.69 8.70 -7.47
C ALA A 49 15.87 7.77 -7.79
N CYS A 50 15.84 6.51 -7.33
CA CYS A 50 16.89 5.52 -7.64
C CYS A 50 16.95 5.15 -9.13
N GLY A 51 15.86 5.33 -9.88
CA GLY A 51 15.83 5.15 -11.33
C GLY A 51 16.36 6.35 -12.13
N CYS A 52 16.69 7.46 -11.47
CA CYS A 52 17.16 8.69 -12.12
C CYS A 52 18.64 8.96 -11.79
N ARG A 53 19.35 9.60 -12.72
CA ARG A 53 20.77 9.95 -12.54
C ARG A 53 20.96 11.27 -11.80
N ASN A 54 19.97 12.17 -11.85
CA ASN A 54 20.03 13.49 -11.24
C ASN A 54 18.62 14.06 -10.97
N ALA A 55 18.59 15.23 -10.31
CA ALA A 55 17.36 15.90 -9.93
C ALA A 55 16.53 16.40 -11.13
N GLN A 56 17.17 16.77 -12.26
CA GLN A 56 16.47 17.23 -13.45
C GLN A 56 15.68 16.08 -14.10
N GLU A 57 16.29 14.90 -14.18
CA GLU A 57 15.62 13.69 -14.68
C GLU A 57 14.46 13.28 -13.78
N LEU A 58 14.65 13.31 -12.45
CA LEU A 58 13.56 13.05 -11.50
C LEU A 58 12.44 14.09 -11.64
N ALA A 59 12.76 15.36 -11.81
CA ALA A 59 11.77 16.41 -12.01
C ALA A 59 10.95 16.19 -13.29
N ALA A 60 11.58 15.77 -14.38
CA ALA A 60 10.91 15.44 -15.64
C ALA A 60 10.03 14.18 -15.52
N ALA A 61 10.47 13.17 -14.76
CA ALA A 61 9.74 11.92 -14.54
C ALA A 61 8.67 12.00 -13.43
N LYS A 62 8.64 13.09 -12.64
CA LYS A 62 7.81 13.21 -11.43
C LYS A 62 6.34 12.87 -11.68
N GLN A 63 5.73 13.45 -12.69
CA GLN A 63 4.29 13.25 -12.93
C GLN A 63 4.01 11.80 -13.35
N GLN A 64 4.83 11.25 -14.24
CA GLN A 64 4.73 9.85 -14.65
C GLN A 64 4.86 8.89 -13.47
N ALA A 65 5.78 9.16 -12.53
CA ALA A 65 5.93 8.37 -11.32
C ALA A 65 4.68 8.46 -10.41
N VAL A 66 4.13 9.66 -10.22
CA VAL A 66 2.89 9.86 -9.45
C VAL A 66 1.74 9.07 -10.08
N ASP A 67 1.53 9.21 -11.38
CA ASP A 67 0.44 8.55 -12.09
C ASP A 67 0.56 7.03 -11.99
N TYR A 68 1.77 6.49 -12.16
CA TYR A 68 2.03 5.06 -12.02
C TYR A 68 1.66 4.53 -10.62
N PHE A 69 2.19 5.14 -9.55
CA PHE A 69 1.93 4.62 -8.20
C PHE A 69 0.47 4.82 -7.75
N VAL A 70 -0.18 5.91 -8.16
CA VAL A 70 -1.60 6.14 -7.86
C VAL A 70 -2.47 5.10 -8.56
N GLU A 71 -2.16 4.75 -9.81
CA GLU A 71 -2.92 3.76 -10.56
C GLU A 71 -2.72 2.35 -10.01
N GLU A 72 -1.49 1.92 -9.74
CA GLU A 72 -1.26 0.61 -9.12
C GLU A 72 -1.93 0.51 -7.73
N PHE A 73 -1.88 1.57 -6.93
CA PHE A 73 -2.58 1.62 -5.64
C PHE A 73 -4.10 1.53 -5.82
N ARG A 74 -4.67 2.24 -6.80
CA ARG A 74 -6.09 2.17 -7.13
C ARG A 74 -6.51 0.75 -7.46
N LEU A 75 -5.80 0.08 -8.37
CA LEU A 75 -6.12 -1.29 -8.79
C LEU A 75 -6.11 -2.26 -7.60
N MET A 76 -5.06 -2.21 -6.76
CA MET A 76 -5.00 -3.03 -5.55
C MET A 76 -6.13 -2.71 -4.57
N MET A 77 -6.44 -1.42 -4.37
CA MET A 77 -7.49 -1.01 -3.44
C MET A 77 -8.88 -1.49 -3.92
N GLU A 78 -9.15 -1.39 -5.22
CA GLU A 78 -10.39 -1.87 -5.82
C GLU A 78 -10.53 -3.39 -5.69
N GLU A 79 -9.45 -4.16 -5.92
CA GLU A 79 -9.43 -5.61 -5.73
C GLU A 79 -9.71 -5.99 -4.26
N ASN A 80 -8.99 -5.38 -3.32
CA ASN A 80 -9.20 -5.64 -1.88
C ASN A 80 -10.61 -5.26 -1.43
N LEU A 81 -11.14 -4.12 -1.88
CA LEU A 81 -12.51 -3.72 -1.52
C LEU A 81 -13.55 -4.66 -2.12
N THR A 82 -13.33 -5.14 -3.34
CA THR A 82 -14.21 -6.14 -3.99
C THR A 82 -14.24 -7.42 -3.16
N ASP A 83 -13.08 -7.92 -2.73
CA ASP A 83 -12.99 -9.10 -1.86
C ASP A 83 -13.73 -8.90 -0.52
N TYR A 84 -13.55 -7.74 0.13
CA TYR A 84 -14.32 -7.41 1.35
C TYR A 84 -15.82 -7.27 1.09
N ILE A 85 -16.25 -6.81 -0.09
CA ILE A 85 -17.68 -6.71 -0.45
C ILE A 85 -18.26 -8.11 -0.64
N GLU A 86 -17.57 -8.99 -1.35
CA GLU A 86 -18.02 -10.35 -1.63
C GLU A 86 -18.03 -11.23 -0.38
N ASN A 87 -17.09 -11.03 0.54
CA ASN A 87 -16.89 -11.83 1.75
C ASN A 87 -17.22 -11.08 3.05
N PHE A 88 -17.99 -9.99 2.98
CA PHE A 88 -18.20 -9.06 4.10
C PHE A 88 -18.64 -9.75 5.39
N GLU A 89 -19.69 -10.57 5.31
CA GLU A 89 -20.25 -11.27 6.47
C GLU A 89 -19.24 -12.26 7.08
N LEU A 90 -18.40 -12.89 6.27
CA LEU A 90 -17.37 -13.82 6.75
C LEU A 90 -16.24 -13.07 7.47
N TYR A 91 -15.75 -11.97 6.91
CA TYR A 91 -14.62 -11.23 7.45
C TYR A 91 -14.98 -10.33 8.63
N MET A 92 -16.17 -9.75 8.60
CA MET A 92 -16.64 -8.82 9.64
C MET A 92 -17.54 -9.49 10.68
N GLY A 93 -18.06 -10.69 10.39
CA GLY A 93 -18.99 -11.44 11.24
C GLY A 93 -18.32 -12.47 12.13
N ALA A 94 -17.69 -11.98 13.20
CA ALA A 94 -17.52 -12.74 14.45
C ALA A 94 -18.08 -11.94 15.63
N LYS A 95 -19.39 -11.73 15.62
CA LYS A 95 -20.28 -11.80 16.79
C LYS A 95 -21.62 -12.35 16.32
N GLN A 96 -21.73 -13.68 16.30
CA GLN A 96 -23.02 -14.28 16.58
C GLN A 96 -23.20 -14.18 18.10
N ASP A 97 -24.25 -13.50 18.52
CA ASP A 97 -24.76 -13.62 19.89
C ASP A 97 -25.18 -15.08 20.18
#